data_AF-A0A936NAQ6-F1
#
_entry.id   AF-A0A936NAQ6-F1
#
_cell.length_a   1.000
_cell.length_b   1.000
_cell.length_c   1.000
_cell.angle_alpha   90.00
_cell.angle_beta   90.00
_cell.angle_gamma   90.00
#
_symmetry.space_group_name_H-M   'P 1'
#
loop_
_entity.id
_entity.type
_entity.pdbx_description
1 polymer ?
#
loop_
_entity_poly.entity_id
_entity_poly.type
_entity_poly.pdbx_seq_one_letter_code
_entity_poly.pdbx_strand_id
1 'polypeptide(L)'
;MASGHSWFHHLVGFRETTGDEVRAQLVVDGDVFTSLANGRTLTYGSLATPSLAELRASTTGRPGPLSVSEIVADVAELHADPQNEGALFQVASQFNLLEMVNQHITPERGVTGYAADRTQGPACAVACGAGTIYRNWLVPIGNSIGQSETTQVDCLKDLGKTLGNDDGRLWTMTNGYALATPGGLADIADRVAEMAPQDRDVLMGGLRIGIQAGTEVTLPGAGHPTQAYAPPRPPRPPPLPPPGAGGLSPAPPRCGLRSDVAGGGRQRRTHRQQAPVPDAARGRSVRQCGELDS
;
A
#
# COMPACT_ATOMS: atom_id res chain seq x y z
N MET A 1 20.51 15.55 -14.07
CA MET A 1 21.83 15.83 -13.48
C MET A 1 22.00 14.97 -12.25
N ALA A 2 23.10 14.22 -12.19
CA ALA A 2 23.47 13.38 -11.07
C ALA A 2 23.76 14.24 -9.82
N SER A 3 23.01 13.99 -8.76
CA SER A 3 23.52 14.22 -7.41
C SER A 3 23.44 12.87 -6.72
N GLY A 4 24.55 12.39 -6.14
CA GLY A 4 24.63 11.11 -5.45
C GLY A 4 23.87 11.09 -4.11
N HIS A 5 22.73 11.78 -4.05
CA HIS A 5 21.88 11.95 -2.89
C HIS A 5 20.58 11.19 -3.12
N SER A 6 20.05 10.57 -2.06
CA SER A 6 18.80 9.81 -2.12
C SER A 6 17.58 10.71 -2.30
N TRP A 7 16.44 10.11 -2.69
CA TRP A 7 15.16 10.82 -2.78
C TRP A 7 14.80 11.53 -1.46
N PHE A 8 15.09 10.89 -0.32
CA PHE A 8 14.91 11.46 1.02
C PHE A 8 15.75 12.72 1.18
N HIS A 9 17.05 12.66 0.86
CA HIS A 9 17.94 13.82 0.94
C HIS A 9 17.53 14.94 -0.03
N HIS A 10 17.05 14.63 -1.23
CA HIS A 10 16.50 15.66 -2.12
C HIS A 10 15.29 16.35 -1.53
N LEU A 11 14.47 15.61 -0.79
CA LEU A 11 13.24 16.12 -0.21
C LEU A 11 13.53 17.02 1.01
N VAL A 12 14.26 16.50 2.00
CA VAL A 12 14.48 17.18 3.29
C VAL A 12 15.87 17.78 3.47
N GLY A 13 16.81 17.58 2.54
CA GLY A 13 18.10 18.26 2.55
C GLY A 13 19.16 17.68 3.49
N PHE A 14 18.90 16.53 4.11
CA PHE A 14 19.86 15.78 4.92
C PHE A 14 19.72 14.27 4.68
N ARG A 15 20.74 13.49 5.06
CA ARG A 15 20.71 12.03 4.87
C ARG A 15 19.84 11.40 5.95
N GLU A 16 19.09 10.38 5.59
CA GLU A 16 18.36 9.60 6.58
C GLU A 16 19.33 8.81 7.47
N THR A 17 19.19 8.99 8.79
CA THR A 17 20.06 8.37 9.81
C THR A 17 19.19 7.71 10.88
N THR A 18 19.39 8.02 12.17
CA THR A 18 18.55 7.49 13.26
C THR A 18 17.24 8.28 13.38
N GLY A 19 16.22 7.67 13.97
CA GLY A 19 14.93 8.34 14.17
C GLY A 19 15.02 9.61 15.00
N ASP A 20 15.87 9.65 16.04
CA ASP A 20 16.06 10.84 16.86
C ASP A 20 16.68 11.99 16.06
N GLU A 21 17.69 11.71 15.24
CA GLU A 21 18.34 12.71 14.39
C GLU A 21 17.40 13.21 13.30
N VAL A 22 16.62 12.31 12.67
CA VAL A 22 15.59 12.69 11.69
C VAL A 22 14.55 13.60 12.34
N ARG A 23 14.00 13.21 13.50
CA ARG A 23 13.02 14.01 14.23
C ARG A 23 13.57 15.36 14.67
N ALA A 24 14.83 15.42 15.10
CA ALA A 24 15.47 16.68 15.50
C ALA A 24 15.59 17.69 14.34
N GLN A 25 15.56 17.23 13.10
CA GLN A 25 15.65 18.06 11.90
C GLN A 25 14.29 18.43 11.30
N LEU A 26 13.18 17.90 11.82
CA LEU A 26 11.83 18.09 11.27
C LEU A 26 10.90 18.69 12.34
N VAL A 27 10.40 19.90 12.08
CA VAL A 27 9.43 20.57 12.95
C VAL A 27 8.01 20.32 12.42
N VAL A 28 7.19 19.61 13.18
CA VAL A 28 5.79 19.32 12.82
C VAL A 28 4.89 20.46 13.27
N ASP A 29 4.01 20.91 12.38
CA ASP A 29 2.95 21.88 12.66
C ASP A 29 1.70 21.51 11.85
N GLY A 30 0.59 21.19 12.54
CA GLY A 30 -0.63 20.74 11.87
C GLY A 30 -0.38 19.53 10.96
N ASP A 31 -0.70 19.67 9.68
CA ASP A 31 -0.59 18.67 8.61
C ASP A 31 0.68 18.80 7.76
N VAL A 32 1.64 19.63 8.20
CA VAL A 32 2.93 19.85 7.55
C VAL A 32 4.09 19.56 8.50
N PHE A 33 5.27 19.29 7.92
CA PHE A 33 6.53 19.41 8.64
C PHE A 33 7.50 20.29 7.87
N THR A 34 8.32 21.04 8.59
CA THR A 34 9.38 21.88 8.02
C THR A 34 10.73 21.27 8.34
N SER A 35 11.56 21.06 7.31
CA SER A 35 12.94 20.62 7.52
C SER A 35 13.84 21.81 7.87
N LEU A 36 14.55 21.70 8.99
CA LEU A 36 15.53 22.70 9.42
C LEU A 36 16.77 22.74 8.54
N ALA A 37 17.10 21.65 7.84
CA ALA A 37 18.30 21.54 7.03
C ALA A 37 18.21 22.34 5.72
N ASN A 38 17.03 22.43 5.11
CA ASN A 38 16.83 23.13 3.84
C ASN A 38 15.69 24.16 3.84
N GLY A 39 14.98 24.32 4.96
CA GLY A 39 13.86 25.27 5.11
C GLY A 39 12.59 24.91 4.34
N ARG A 40 12.51 23.72 3.72
CA ARG A 40 11.31 23.29 2.99
C ARG A 40 10.23 22.83 3.95
N THR A 41 9.02 23.35 3.74
CA THR A 41 7.80 22.85 4.36
C THR A 41 7.14 21.87 3.41
N LEU A 42 6.73 20.73 3.95
CA LEU A 42 6.22 19.58 3.22
C LEU A 42 4.90 19.14 3.85
N THR A 43 3.88 18.95 3.03
CA THR A 43 2.53 18.58 3.47
C THR A 43 2.42 17.06 3.51
N TYR A 44 2.40 16.50 4.72
CA TYR A 44 2.11 15.08 4.88
C TYR A 44 0.60 14.82 4.97
N GLY A 45 -0.20 15.82 5.30
CA GLY A 45 -1.66 15.71 5.38
C GLY A 45 -2.11 15.10 6.70
N SER A 46 -3.14 14.26 6.67
CA SER A 46 -3.65 13.55 7.85
C SER A 46 -3.59 12.04 7.66
N LEU A 47 -3.18 11.32 8.71
CA LEU A 47 -3.21 9.87 8.75
C LEU A 47 -4.35 9.40 9.67
N ALA A 48 -5.22 8.54 9.14
CA ALA A 48 -6.20 7.81 9.92
C ALA A 48 -6.06 6.30 9.69
N THR A 49 -6.43 5.49 10.68
CA THR A 49 -6.44 4.02 10.58
C THR A 49 -7.84 3.42 10.76
N PRO A 50 -8.87 3.87 10.02
CA PRO A 50 -10.23 3.43 10.26
C PRO A 50 -10.40 1.93 9.99
N SER A 51 -11.27 1.31 10.79
CA SER A 51 -11.77 -0.03 10.57
C SER A 51 -12.76 -0.07 9.41
N LEU A 52 -12.93 -1.25 8.80
CA LEU A 52 -13.92 -1.46 7.74
C LEU A 52 -15.34 -1.14 8.22
N ALA A 53 -15.66 -1.40 9.49
CA ALA A 53 -16.93 -1.03 10.09
C ALA A 53 -17.14 0.50 10.11
N GLU A 54 -16.14 1.27 10.55
CA GLU A 54 -16.18 2.74 10.56
C GLU A 54 -16.30 3.31 9.14
N LEU A 55 -15.59 2.72 8.18
CA LEU A 55 -15.70 3.11 6.77
C LEU A 55 -17.11 2.87 6.23
N ARG A 56 -17.70 1.69 6.47
CA ARG A 56 -19.06 1.39 6.01
C ARG A 56 -20.08 2.34 6.63
N ALA A 57 -19.93 2.67 7.92
CA ALA A 57 -20.82 3.59 8.62
C ALA A 57 -20.68 5.05 8.14
N SER A 58 -19.48 5.47 7.73
CA SER A 58 -19.23 6.83 7.24
C SER A 58 -19.61 7.05 5.78
N THR A 59 -19.88 5.98 5.02
CA THR A 59 -20.25 6.08 3.61
C THR A 59 -21.75 5.88 3.42
N THR A 60 -22.40 6.80 2.71
CA THR A 60 -23.67 6.52 2.04
C THR A 60 -23.30 6.17 0.60
N GLY A 61 -23.56 4.93 0.17
CA GLY A 61 -23.19 4.48 -1.16
C GLY A 61 -23.65 5.48 -2.21
N ARG A 62 -22.75 5.95 -3.09
CA ARG A 62 -23.14 6.91 -4.14
C ARG A 62 -23.93 6.18 -5.22
N PRO A 63 -25.19 6.53 -5.46
CA PRO A 63 -25.94 5.97 -6.58
C PRO A 63 -25.36 6.47 -7.89
N GLY A 64 -25.14 5.57 -8.85
CA GLY A 64 -24.64 5.91 -10.18
C GLY A 64 -23.91 4.75 -10.86
N PRO A 65 -23.66 4.85 -12.17
CA PRO A 65 -22.89 3.86 -12.89
C PRO A 65 -21.42 3.89 -12.43
N LEU A 66 -20.91 2.72 -12.02
CA LEU A 66 -19.48 2.51 -11.76
C LEU A 66 -18.83 2.00 -13.06
N SER A 67 -17.75 2.64 -13.50
CA SER A 67 -16.89 2.14 -14.57
C SER A 67 -15.55 1.70 -13.99
N VAL A 68 -15.06 0.55 -14.43
CA VAL A 68 -13.72 0.05 -14.11
C VAL A 68 -12.98 -0.13 -15.42
N SER A 69 -11.75 0.36 -15.48
CA SER A 69 -10.85 0.21 -16.62
C SER A 69 -9.44 -0.08 -16.12
N GLU A 70 -8.70 -0.89 -16.87
CA GLU A 70 -7.27 -1.06 -16.68
C GLU A 70 -6.50 0.16 -17.19
N ILE A 71 -5.45 0.54 -16.46
CA ILE A 71 -4.50 1.57 -16.87
C ILE A 71 -3.10 0.98 -16.71
N VAL A 72 -2.35 0.93 -17.82
CA VAL A 72 -0.94 0.56 -17.82
C VAL A 72 -0.12 1.84 -17.97
N ALA A 73 0.48 2.30 -16.87
CA ALA A 73 1.27 3.53 -16.81
C ALA A 73 2.26 3.49 -15.63
N ASP A 74 3.19 4.44 -15.60
CA ASP A 74 4.04 4.65 -14.44
C ASP A 74 3.24 5.31 -13.30
N VAL A 75 3.25 4.69 -12.12
CA VAL A 75 2.43 5.16 -11.00
C VAL A 75 2.89 6.52 -10.47
N ALA A 76 4.18 6.86 -10.58
CA ALA A 76 4.69 8.17 -10.21
C ALA A 76 4.17 9.24 -11.18
N GLU A 77 4.09 8.93 -12.48
CA GLU A 77 3.46 9.81 -13.47
C GLU A 77 1.97 9.98 -13.21
N LEU A 78 1.26 8.92 -12.81
CA LEU A 78 -0.15 9.01 -12.44
C LEU A 78 -0.38 9.91 -11.21
N HIS A 79 0.51 9.87 -10.21
CA HIS A 79 0.43 10.79 -9.06
C HIS A 79 0.70 12.24 -9.48
N ALA A 80 1.64 12.46 -10.42
CA ALA A 80 1.98 13.79 -10.88
C ALA A 80 0.96 14.41 -11.85
N ASP A 81 0.09 13.60 -12.45
CA ASP A 81 -0.94 14.06 -13.39
C ASP A 81 -2.00 14.92 -12.69
N PRO A 82 -2.16 16.20 -13.08
CA PRO A 82 -3.19 17.09 -12.51
C PRO A 82 -4.62 16.56 -12.67
N GLN A 83 -4.89 15.68 -13.64
CA GLN A 83 -6.20 15.03 -13.78
C GLN A 83 -6.54 14.09 -12.61
N ASN A 84 -5.54 13.70 -11.81
CA ASN A 84 -5.68 12.88 -10.62
C ASN A 84 -5.62 13.68 -9.32
N GLU A 85 -5.67 15.02 -9.38
CA GLU A 85 -5.77 15.84 -8.18
C GLU A 85 -7.02 15.45 -7.37
N GLY A 86 -6.83 15.20 -6.06
CA GLY A 86 -7.90 14.72 -5.18
C GLY A 86 -8.35 13.28 -5.43
N ALA A 87 -7.70 12.53 -6.33
CA ALA A 87 -7.99 11.12 -6.54
C ALA A 87 -7.55 10.26 -5.34
N LEU A 88 -8.23 9.12 -5.17
CA LEU A 88 -7.83 8.09 -4.20
C LEU A 88 -6.95 7.05 -4.89
N PHE A 89 -5.69 6.96 -4.48
CA PHE A 89 -4.77 5.90 -4.87
C PHE A 89 -4.81 4.80 -3.82
N GLN A 90 -5.20 3.59 -4.24
CA GLN A 90 -5.20 2.43 -3.36
C GLN A 90 -3.94 1.60 -3.61
N VAL A 91 -3.09 1.55 -2.59
CA VAL A 91 -1.75 0.96 -2.65
C VAL A 91 -1.72 -0.27 -1.76
N ALA A 92 -1.12 -1.36 -2.26
CA ALA A 92 -0.85 -2.53 -1.44
C ALA A 92 0.25 -2.20 -0.43
N SER A 93 -0.04 -2.42 0.84
CA SER A 93 0.81 -2.01 1.97
C SER A 93 0.92 -3.11 3.02
N GLN A 94 1.99 -3.09 3.81
CA GLN A 94 2.05 -3.87 5.04
C GLN A 94 1.05 -3.35 6.08
N PHE A 95 0.77 -4.15 7.11
CA PHE A 95 -0.19 -3.79 8.16
C PHE A 95 0.30 -2.68 9.10
N ASN A 96 1.59 -2.32 9.03
CA ASN A 96 2.18 -1.16 9.70
C ASN A 96 2.26 0.10 8.82
N LEU A 97 1.66 0.06 7.63
CA LEU A 97 1.63 1.17 6.67
C LEU A 97 3.01 1.54 6.10
N LEU A 98 3.95 0.59 6.07
CA LEU A 98 5.28 0.72 5.46
C LEU A 98 5.44 -0.27 4.30
N GLU A 99 6.45 -0.05 3.48
CA GLU A 99 6.77 -0.83 2.28
C GLU A 99 8.18 -1.44 2.35
N MET A 100 8.51 -2.04 3.50
CA MET A 100 9.82 -2.68 3.71
C MET A 100 9.97 -3.95 2.85
N VAL A 101 11.09 -4.13 2.15
CA VAL A 101 11.25 -5.26 1.19
C VAL A 101 11.04 -6.67 1.79
N ASN A 102 11.24 -6.86 3.10
CA ASN A 102 10.94 -8.09 3.83
C ASN A 102 10.82 -7.84 5.34
N GLN A 103 10.36 -8.86 6.08
CA GLN A 103 10.11 -8.79 7.53
C GLN A 103 11.35 -8.56 8.40
N HIS A 104 12.58 -8.69 7.88
CA HIS A 104 13.81 -8.47 8.65
C HIS A 104 14.30 -7.02 8.62
N ILE A 105 13.63 -6.16 7.85
CA ILE A 105 13.94 -4.74 7.78
C ILE A 105 13.03 -4.00 8.75
N THR A 106 13.63 -3.45 9.81
CA THR A 106 12.90 -2.68 10.82
C THR A 106 12.66 -1.23 10.37
N PRO A 107 11.66 -0.52 10.93
CA PRO A 107 11.41 0.90 10.64
C PRO A 107 12.64 1.82 10.78
N GLU A 108 13.54 1.50 11.70
CA GLU A 108 14.78 2.25 11.96
C GLU A 108 15.78 2.19 10.80
N ARG A 109 15.63 1.22 9.88
CA ARG A 109 16.41 1.18 8.64
C ARG A 109 16.00 2.26 7.64
N GLY A 110 14.91 2.98 7.91
CA GLY A 110 14.47 4.12 7.15
C GLY A 110 13.78 3.76 5.83
N VAL A 111 13.34 4.81 5.13
CA VAL A 111 12.55 4.72 3.90
C VAL A 111 13.35 5.08 2.65
N THR A 112 14.59 5.54 2.79
CA THR A 112 15.52 5.85 1.69
C THR A 112 15.65 4.68 0.71
N GLY A 113 15.66 3.44 1.23
CA GLY A 113 15.78 2.22 0.45
C GLY A 113 14.62 1.95 -0.52
N TYR A 114 13.47 2.61 -0.36
CA TYR A 114 12.28 2.37 -1.19
C TYR A 114 12.54 2.62 -2.67
N ALA A 115 13.46 3.54 -3.02
CA ALA A 115 13.82 3.82 -4.41
C ALA A 115 14.56 2.66 -5.11
N ALA A 116 15.09 1.69 -4.35
CA ALA A 116 15.74 0.49 -4.91
C ALA A 116 14.73 -0.62 -5.21
N ASP A 117 13.55 -0.59 -4.59
CA ASP A 117 12.47 -1.53 -4.84
C ASP A 117 11.60 -1.01 -5.99
N ARG A 118 11.55 -1.78 -7.08
CA ARG A 118 10.83 -1.42 -8.31
C ARG A 118 9.37 -1.87 -8.30
N THR A 119 8.90 -2.42 -7.20
CA THR A 119 7.47 -2.71 -7.03
C THR A 119 6.69 -1.40 -6.83
N GLN A 120 5.39 -1.47 -7.07
CA GLN A 120 4.55 -0.29 -7.14
C GLN A 120 4.25 0.33 -5.76
N GLY A 121 4.29 -0.44 -4.67
CA GLY A 121 4.07 0.06 -3.30
C GLY A 121 5.11 1.12 -2.91
N PRO A 122 6.41 0.79 -2.93
CA PRO A 122 7.50 1.74 -2.74
C PRO A 122 7.46 2.93 -3.69
N ALA A 123 7.10 2.72 -4.97
CA ALA A 123 6.96 3.81 -5.93
C ALA A 123 5.85 4.81 -5.52
N CYS A 124 4.68 4.33 -5.07
CA CYS A 124 3.62 5.19 -4.53
C CYS A 124 4.06 5.92 -3.26
N ALA A 125 4.76 5.22 -2.36
CA ALA A 125 5.26 5.81 -1.13
C ALA A 125 6.29 6.93 -1.41
N VAL A 126 7.21 6.73 -2.37
CA VAL A 126 8.18 7.75 -2.75
C VAL A 126 7.51 8.92 -3.50
N ALA A 127 6.46 8.66 -4.30
CA ALA A 127 5.70 9.72 -4.96
C ALA A 127 5.07 10.70 -3.96
N CYS A 128 4.64 10.22 -2.78
CA CYS A 128 4.17 11.02 -1.65
C CYS A 128 5.14 10.95 -0.48
N GLY A 129 6.38 11.43 -0.72
CA GLY A 129 7.48 11.29 0.22
C GLY A 129 7.21 11.89 1.61
N ALA A 130 6.47 13.00 1.69
CA ALA A 130 6.11 13.62 2.97
C ALA A 130 5.27 12.68 3.85
N GLY A 131 4.19 12.10 3.31
CA GLY A 131 3.37 11.10 4.00
C GLY A 131 4.16 9.85 4.40
N THR A 132 5.13 9.44 3.58
CA THR A 132 6.01 8.30 3.89
C THR A 132 6.97 8.58 5.04
N ILE A 133 7.63 9.75 5.03
CA ILE A 133 8.49 10.19 6.14
C ILE A 133 7.67 10.29 7.43
N TYR A 134 6.46 10.87 7.34
CA TYR A 134 5.58 10.98 8.49
C TYR A 134 5.24 9.61 9.09
N ARG A 135 4.77 8.66 8.28
CA ARG A 135 4.43 7.30 8.73
C ARG A 135 5.58 6.54 9.36
N ASN A 136 6.82 6.76 8.92
CA ASN A 136 7.97 6.08 9.50
C ASN A 136 8.50 6.79 10.76
N TRP A 137 8.64 8.11 10.74
CA TRP A 137 9.43 8.84 11.75
C TRP A 137 8.63 9.74 12.68
N LEU A 138 7.43 10.17 12.30
CA LEU A 138 6.68 11.24 12.98
C LEU A 138 5.29 10.83 13.45
N VAL A 139 4.77 9.68 13.02
CA VAL A 139 3.44 9.20 13.42
C VAL A 139 3.38 8.97 14.94
N PRO A 140 2.41 9.54 15.66
CA PRO A 140 2.24 9.27 17.08
C PRO A 140 1.65 7.86 17.29
N ILE A 141 2.29 7.06 18.14
CA ILE A 141 1.84 5.69 18.49
C ILE A 141 1.89 5.55 20.01
N GLY A 142 0.73 5.67 20.65
CA GLY A 142 0.66 5.72 22.12
C GLY A 142 1.47 6.90 22.65
N ASN A 143 2.51 6.60 23.44
CA ASN A 143 3.41 7.60 24.02
C ASN A 143 4.71 7.79 23.21
N SER A 144 4.83 7.14 22.05
CA SER A 144 6.01 7.19 21.17
C SER A 144 5.71 7.99 19.90
N ILE A 145 6.77 8.48 19.25
CA ILE A 145 6.71 9.17 17.96
C ILE A 145 7.59 8.43 16.96
N GLY A 146 7.00 8.09 15.82
CA GLY A 146 7.61 7.24 14.79
C GLY A 146 7.44 5.76 15.09
N GLN A 147 7.67 4.95 14.06
CA GLN A 147 7.68 3.49 14.13
C GLN A 147 9.08 2.99 14.48
N SER A 148 9.14 1.91 15.25
CA SER A 148 10.33 1.19 15.64
C SER A 148 10.08 -0.32 15.57
N GLU A 149 11.10 -1.15 15.73
CA GLU A 149 10.93 -2.61 15.82
C GLU A 149 9.92 -3.01 16.91
N THR A 150 9.88 -2.26 18.01
CA THR A 150 9.05 -2.56 19.19
C THR A 150 7.72 -1.79 19.26
N THR A 151 7.55 -0.74 18.45
CA THR A 151 6.36 0.11 18.44
C THR A 151 5.95 0.41 17.00
N GLN A 152 4.86 -0.21 16.54
CA GLN A 152 4.38 -0.06 15.16
C GLN A 152 2.87 0.15 15.13
N VAL A 153 2.41 0.76 14.03
CA VAL A 153 1.01 0.67 13.65
C VAL A 153 0.70 -0.79 13.37
N ASP A 154 -0.45 -1.27 13.82
CA ASP A 154 -0.92 -2.63 13.53
C ASP A 154 -2.38 -2.59 13.10
N CYS A 155 -2.59 -2.67 11.79
CA CYS A 155 -3.92 -2.69 11.19
C CYS A 155 -4.67 -4.02 11.36
N LEU A 156 -4.04 -5.06 11.95
CA LEU A 156 -4.68 -6.31 12.34
C LEU A 156 -5.01 -6.41 13.82
N LYS A 157 -4.61 -5.45 14.65
CA LYS A 157 -4.76 -5.53 16.11
C LYS A 157 -6.17 -5.92 16.57
N ASP A 158 -7.20 -5.25 16.03
CA ASP A 158 -8.59 -5.51 16.41
C ASP A 158 -9.10 -6.87 15.91
N LEU A 159 -8.65 -7.28 14.72
CA LEU A 159 -8.93 -8.60 14.15
C LEU A 159 -8.27 -9.72 14.97
N GLY A 160 -7.00 -9.53 15.36
CA GLY A 160 -6.24 -10.43 16.21
C GLY A 160 -6.91 -10.63 17.56
N LYS A 161 -7.33 -9.55 18.22
CA LYS A 161 -8.09 -9.61 19.47
C LYS A 161 -9.38 -10.42 19.33
N THR A 162 -10.13 -10.21 18.24
CA THR A 162 -11.39 -10.93 17.99
C THR A 162 -11.16 -12.44 17.75
N LEU A 163 -10.05 -12.80 17.10
CA LEU A 163 -9.66 -14.20 16.86
C LEU A 163 -8.93 -14.84 18.05
N GLY A 164 -8.64 -14.06 19.10
CA GLY A 164 -7.87 -14.52 20.25
C GLY A 164 -6.42 -14.83 19.88
N ASN A 165 -5.75 -13.89 19.20
CA ASN A 165 -4.33 -13.94 18.82
C ASN A 165 -3.43 -13.08 19.73
N ASP A 166 -3.85 -12.79 20.96
CA ASP A 166 -3.10 -11.91 21.86
C ASP A 166 -1.70 -12.45 22.22
N ASP A 167 -1.53 -13.78 22.16
CA ASP A 167 -0.28 -14.51 22.40
C ASP A 167 0.48 -14.84 21.10
N GLY A 168 -0.01 -14.41 19.94
CA GLY A 168 0.55 -14.72 18.64
C GLY A 168 0.37 -16.17 18.20
N ARG A 169 -0.56 -16.93 18.81
CA ARG A 169 -0.77 -18.35 18.48
C ARG A 169 -1.20 -18.62 17.05
N LEU A 170 -1.90 -17.68 16.40
CA LEU A 170 -2.40 -17.80 15.02
C LEU A 170 -1.43 -17.18 14.01
N TRP A 171 -0.89 -16.01 14.34
CA TRP A 171 0.20 -15.38 13.60
C TRP A 171 1.01 -14.49 14.52
N THR A 172 2.28 -14.29 14.18
CA THR A 172 3.13 -13.28 14.80
C THR A 172 3.29 -12.08 13.87
N MET A 173 3.22 -10.87 14.42
CA MET A 173 3.55 -9.67 13.67
C MET A 173 5.06 -9.46 13.68
N THR A 174 5.67 -9.21 12.52
CA THR A 174 7.10 -8.91 12.40
C THR A 174 7.27 -7.82 11.34
N ASN A 175 7.59 -6.59 11.77
CA ASN A 175 7.80 -5.43 10.90
C ASN A 175 6.69 -5.22 9.85
N GLY A 176 5.43 -5.30 10.29
CA GLY A 176 4.25 -5.13 9.42
C GLY A 176 3.78 -6.39 8.69
N TYR A 177 4.53 -7.48 8.76
CA TYR A 177 4.16 -8.77 8.19
C TYR A 177 3.40 -9.62 9.22
N ALA A 178 2.27 -10.19 8.82
CA ALA A 178 1.53 -11.18 9.61
C ALA A 178 2.01 -12.59 9.22
N LEU A 179 2.91 -13.15 10.03
CA LEU A 179 3.50 -14.46 9.79
C LEU A 179 2.67 -15.55 10.47
N ALA A 180 1.92 -16.30 9.67
CA ALA A 180 1.13 -17.41 10.18
C ALA A 180 1.98 -18.44 10.92
N THR A 181 1.51 -18.88 12.08
CA THR A 181 2.10 -20.02 12.79
C THR A 181 1.73 -21.33 12.09
N PRO A 182 2.46 -22.43 12.37
CA PRO A 182 2.03 -23.76 11.95
C PRO A 182 0.62 -24.07 12.48
N GLY A 183 -0.34 -24.31 11.57
CA GLY A 183 -1.75 -24.56 11.92
C GLY A 183 -2.60 -23.29 12.12
N GLY A 184 -2.01 -22.12 12.35
CA GLY A 184 -2.75 -20.88 12.63
C GLY A 184 -3.74 -20.48 11.53
N LEU A 185 -3.39 -20.64 10.25
CA LEU A 185 -4.31 -20.39 9.14
C LEU A 185 -5.46 -21.41 9.08
N ALA A 186 -5.22 -22.67 9.45
CA ALA A 186 -6.24 -23.70 9.50
C ALA A 186 -7.24 -23.41 10.63
N ASP A 187 -6.74 -23.08 11.82
CA ASP A 187 -7.56 -22.65 12.96
C ASP A 187 -8.44 -21.45 12.62
N ILE A 188 -7.89 -20.45 11.92
CA ILE A 188 -8.66 -19.30 11.45
C ILE A 188 -9.75 -19.76 10.47
N ALA A 189 -9.40 -20.61 9.50
CA ALA A 189 -10.33 -21.09 8.50
C ALA A 189 -11.51 -21.87 9.12
N ASP A 190 -11.22 -22.77 10.06
CA ASP A 190 -12.23 -23.56 10.78
C ASP A 190 -13.14 -22.64 11.60
N ARG A 191 -12.56 -21.72 12.36
CA ARG A 191 -13.32 -20.75 13.15
C ARG A 191 -14.21 -19.86 12.28
N VAL A 192 -13.71 -19.38 11.15
CA VAL A 192 -14.50 -18.58 10.20
C VAL A 192 -15.59 -19.44 9.55
N ALA A 193 -15.34 -20.72 9.28
CA ALA A 193 -16.34 -21.63 8.70
C ALA A 193 -17.51 -21.91 9.66
N GLU A 194 -17.27 -21.92 10.96
CA GLU A 194 -18.29 -22.12 12.00
C GLU A 194 -19.07 -20.85 12.37
N MET A 195 -18.52 -19.67 12.10
CA MET A 195 -19.18 -18.39 12.39
C MET A 195 -20.45 -18.17 11.57
N ALA A 196 -21.49 -17.63 12.21
CA ALA A 196 -22.67 -17.14 11.52
C ALA A 196 -22.31 -15.95 10.60
N PRO A 197 -23.07 -15.70 9.51
CA PRO A 197 -22.76 -14.62 8.57
C PRO A 197 -22.60 -13.24 9.23
N GLN A 198 -23.39 -12.95 10.26
CA GLN A 198 -23.32 -11.70 11.02
C GLN A 198 -22.00 -11.58 11.78
N ASP A 199 -21.55 -12.66 12.42
CA ASP A 199 -20.29 -12.67 13.17
C ASP A 199 -19.07 -12.58 12.23
N ARG A 200 -19.15 -13.18 11.03
CA ARG A 200 -18.14 -13.00 9.98
C ARG A 200 -18.06 -11.54 9.53
N ASP A 201 -19.20 -10.88 9.39
CA ASP A 201 -19.22 -9.46 9.00
C ASP A 201 -18.64 -8.56 10.09
N VAL A 202 -18.94 -8.83 11.37
CA VAL A 202 -18.31 -8.17 12.51
C VAL A 202 -16.80 -8.40 12.51
N LEU A 203 -16.34 -9.64 12.28
CA LEU A 203 -14.93 -9.98 12.19
C LEU A 203 -14.25 -9.19 11.06
N MET A 204 -14.79 -9.22 9.85
CA MET A 204 -14.26 -8.43 8.72
C MET A 204 -14.28 -6.93 9.02
N GLY A 205 -15.29 -6.46 9.75
CA GLY A 205 -15.43 -5.08 10.20
C GLY A 205 -14.25 -4.57 11.02
N GLY A 206 -13.53 -5.47 11.72
CA GLY A 206 -12.35 -5.15 12.53
C GLY A 206 -11.06 -4.93 11.74
N LEU A 207 -11.03 -5.24 10.44
CA LEU A 207 -9.85 -4.97 9.60
C LEU A 207 -9.67 -3.45 9.44
N ARG A 208 -8.48 -2.94 9.74
CA ARG A 208 -8.13 -1.53 9.52
C ARG A 208 -7.32 -1.33 8.24
N ILE A 209 -7.39 -0.12 7.71
CA ILE A 209 -6.53 0.36 6.62
C ILE A 209 -5.93 1.71 7.01
N GLY A 210 -4.79 2.08 6.42
CA GLY A 210 -4.27 3.45 6.53
C GLY A 210 -4.89 4.36 5.47
N ILE A 211 -5.28 5.57 5.84
CA ILE A 211 -5.69 6.62 4.91
C ILE A 211 -4.82 7.84 5.17
N GLN A 212 -3.92 8.15 4.24
CA GLN A 212 -3.12 9.37 4.22
C GLN A 212 -3.80 10.39 3.28
N ALA A 213 -4.57 11.31 3.83
CA ALA A 213 -5.34 12.29 3.07
C ALA A 213 -4.60 13.63 2.95
N GLY A 214 -4.54 14.17 1.73
CA GLY A 214 -3.97 15.50 1.48
C GLY A 214 -2.45 15.57 1.54
N THR A 215 -1.75 14.44 1.44
CA THR A 215 -0.29 14.45 1.33
C THR A 215 0.12 15.09 0.00
N GLU A 216 1.23 15.82 -0.04
CA GLU A 216 1.74 16.36 -1.31
C GLU A 216 2.35 15.25 -2.15
N VAL A 217 2.24 15.38 -3.48
CA VAL A 217 3.11 14.64 -4.40
C VAL A 217 4.44 15.37 -4.47
N THR A 218 5.52 14.70 -4.09
CA THR A 218 6.86 15.28 -3.99
C THR A 218 7.60 15.34 -5.34
N LEU A 219 6.87 15.16 -6.45
CA LEU A 219 7.34 15.29 -7.82
C LEU A 219 7.00 16.70 -8.36
N PRO A 220 7.82 17.29 -9.24
CA PRO A 220 7.60 18.66 -9.71
C PRO A 220 6.24 18.86 -10.40
N GLY A 221 5.50 19.91 -10.00
CA GLY A 221 4.28 20.36 -10.69
C GLY A 221 2.98 19.61 -10.33
N ALA A 222 2.99 18.81 -9.27
CA ALA A 222 1.90 17.93 -8.88
C ALA A 222 1.06 18.47 -7.70
N GLY A 223 -0.19 18.01 -7.58
CA GLY A 223 -1.15 18.40 -6.53
C GLY A 223 -1.07 17.53 -5.25
N HIS A 224 -2.18 17.45 -4.52
CA HIS A 224 -2.30 16.65 -3.28
C HIS A 224 -3.32 15.49 -3.46
N PRO A 225 -2.89 14.21 -3.51
CA PRO A 225 -3.80 13.08 -3.58
C PRO A 225 -4.19 12.58 -2.19
N THR A 226 -5.06 11.58 -2.15
CA THR A 226 -5.26 10.72 -0.97
C THR A 226 -4.73 9.33 -1.28
N GLN A 227 -3.91 8.78 -0.39
CA GLN A 227 -3.43 7.40 -0.49
C GLN A 227 -4.11 6.53 0.56
N ALA A 228 -4.74 5.44 0.12
CA ALA A 228 -5.24 4.39 1.00
C ALA A 228 -4.29 3.19 0.95
N TYR A 229 -3.74 2.85 2.10
CA TYR A 229 -2.83 1.75 2.35
C TYR A 229 -3.63 0.58 2.89
N ALA A 230 -3.89 -0.40 2.02
CA ALA A 230 -4.63 -1.59 2.38
C ALA A 230 -3.73 -2.82 2.23
N PRO A 231 -3.89 -3.86 3.07
CA PRO A 231 -3.16 -5.09 2.89
C PRO A 231 -3.47 -5.68 1.50
N PRO A 232 -2.46 -6.25 0.82
CA PRO A 232 -2.70 -6.94 -0.44
C PRO A 232 -3.76 -8.01 -0.23
N ARG A 233 -4.75 -8.06 -1.12
CA ARG A 233 -5.72 -9.15 -1.11
C ARG A 233 -4.95 -10.44 -1.41
N PRO A 234 -5.03 -11.51 -0.59
CA PRO A 234 -4.49 -12.79 -0.98
C PRO A 234 -5.15 -13.23 -2.30
N PRO A 235 -4.41 -13.85 -3.24
CA PRO A 235 -4.99 -14.35 -4.47
C PRO A 235 -6.19 -15.23 -4.14
N ARG A 236 -7.27 -15.09 -4.91
CA ARG A 236 -8.47 -15.93 -4.72
C ARG A 236 -8.01 -17.39 -4.84
N PRO A 237 -8.25 -18.26 -3.83
CA PRO A 237 -7.93 -19.67 -3.98
C PRO A 237 -8.67 -20.21 -5.20
N PRO A 238 -8.05 -21.12 -5.99
CA PRO A 238 -8.74 -21.74 -7.10
C PRO A 238 -10.04 -22.37 -6.61
N PRO A 239 -11.11 -22.34 -7.41
CA PRO A 239 -12.37 -22.97 -7.04
C PRO A 239 -12.08 -24.42 -6.63
N LEU A 240 -12.59 -24.83 -5.47
CA LEU A 240 -12.48 -26.21 -5.02
C LEU A 240 -13.00 -27.12 -6.14
N PRO A 241 -12.28 -28.20 -6.50
CA PRO A 241 -12.80 -29.16 -7.45
C PRO A 241 -14.14 -29.70 -6.92
N PRO A 242 -15.12 -29.93 -7.80
CA PRO A 242 -16.39 -30.50 -7.39
C PRO A 242 -16.14 -31.83 -6.67
N PRO A 243 -16.87 -32.12 -5.57
CA PRO A 243 -16.71 -33.39 -4.87
C PRO A 243 -17.06 -34.54 -5.84
N GLY A 244 -16.06 -35.31 -6.27
CA GLY A 244 -16.27 -36.49 -7.12
C GLY A 244 -15.22 -36.81 -8.20
N ALA A 245 -14.24 -35.95 -8.48
CA ALA A 245 -13.19 -36.27 -9.46
C ALA A 245 -12.02 -37.03 -8.81
N GLY A 246 -12.25 -38.30 -8.48
CA GLY A 246 -11.18 -39.23 -8.15
C GLY A 246 -10.36 -39.61 -9.39
N GLY A 247 -9.04 -39.67 -9.22
CA GLY A 247 -8.14 -40.47 -10.04
C GLY A 247 -7.58 -39.81 -11.30
N LEU A 248 -6.33 -39.38 -11.23
CA LEU A 248 -5.21 -39.89 -12.04
C LEU A 248 -3.97 -39.00 -11.80
N SER A 249 -2.87 -39.64 -11.41
CA SER A 249 -1.57 -39.02 -11.15
C SER A 249 -0.97 -38.41 -12.44
N PRO A 250 -0.41 -37.19 -12.42
CA PRO A 250 0.44 -36.74 -13.51
C PRO A 250 1.92 -37.04 -13.21
N ALA A 251 2.57 -37.70 -14.17
CA ALA A 251 4.01 -37.89 -14.26
C ALA A 251 4.75 -36.53 -14.43
N PRO A 252 6.04 -36.42 -14.09
CA PRO A 252 6.75 -35.14 -14.01
C PRO A 252 7.04 -34.52 -15.40
N PRO A 253 7.07 -33.19 -15.53
CA PRO A 253 7.37 -32.54 -16.80
C PRO A 253 8.87 -32.62 -17.12
N ARG A 254 9.16 -33.06 -18.35
CA ARG A 254 10.49 -33.00 -18.96
C ARG A 254 10.85 -31.55 -19.31
N CYS A 255 12.03 -31.14 -18.85
CA CYS A 255 12.73 -29.93 -19.29
C CYS A 255 13.02 -30.00 -20.80
N GLY A 256 12.75 -28.91 -21.53
CA GLY A 256 12.94 -28.82 -22.97
C GLY A 256 12.99 -27.39 -23.45
N LEU A 257 14.17 -26.76 -23.33
CA LEU A 257 14.55 -25.56 -24.06
C LEU A 257 14.46 -25.82 -25.57
N ARG A 258 13.67 -25.02 -26.30
CA ARG A 258 13.93 -24.70 -27.71
C ARG A 258 13.58 -23.24 -27.98
N SER A 259 14.64 -22.50 -28.28
CA SER A 259 14.65 -21.26 -29.05
C SER A 259 14.07 -21.50 -30.44
N ASP A 260 13.29 -20.56 -30.96
CA ASP A 260 13.33 -20.22 -32.38
C ASP A 260 12.84 -18.79 -32.63
N VAL A 261 13.54 -18.15 -33.56
CA VAL A 261 13.50 -16.75 -33.97
C VAL A 261 12.61 -16.58 -35.20
N ALA A 262 12.14 -15.35 -35.41
CA ALA A 262 11.71 -14.70 -36.66
C ALA A 262 10.21 -14.64 -36.98
N GLY A 263 9.76 -13.43 -37.36
CA GLY A 263 8.55 -13.22 -38.15
C GLY A 263 7.93 -11.83 -37.98
N GLY A 264 8.32 -10.86 -38.81
CA GLY A 264 7.85 -9.48 -38.77
C GLY A 264 6.38 -9.27 -39.21
N GLY A 265 5.84 -8.09 -38.91
CA GLY A 265 4.48 -7.73 -39.30
C GLY A 265 4.05 -6.30 -38.96
N ARG A 266 4.46 -5.34 -39.80
CA ARG A 266 3.81 -4.06 -40.20
C ARG A 266 2.92 -3.27 -39.21
N GLN A 267 3.34 -2.01 -39.06
CA GLN A 267 2.58 -0.83 -38.65
C GLN A 267 1.21 -0.66 -39.33
N ARG A 268 0.21 -0.18 -38.56
CA ARG A 268 -0.75 0.83 -39.02
C ARG A 268 -1.09 1.80 -37.88
N ARG A 269 -0.69 3.07 -38.08
CA ARG A 269 -1.21 4.24 -37.38
C ARG A 269 -2.60 4.57 -37.91
N THR A 270 -3.54 4.89 -37.03
CA THR A 270 -4.67 5.77 -37.35
C THR A 270 -4.86 6.76 -36.20
N HIS A 271 -4.49 8.01 -36.46
CA HIS A 271 -4.90 9.17 -35.68
C HIS A 271 -6.41 9.38 -35.83
N ARG A 272 -7.12 9.55 -34.72
CA ARG A 272 -8.30 10.41 -34.67
C ARG A 272 -8.36 11.09 -33.31
N GLN A 273 -7.99 12.37 -33.32
CA GLN A 273 -8.25 13.31 -32.24
C GLN A 273 -9.75 13.58 -32.19
N GLN A 274 -10.36 13.37 -31.03
CA GLN A 274 -11.56 14.09 -30.59
C GLN A 274 -11.35 14.42 -29.11
N ALA A 275 -11.24 15.72 -28.82
CA ALA A 275 -11.18 16.23 -27.46
C ALA A 275 -12.59 16.25 -26.85
N PRO A 276 -12.77 15.83 -25.58
CA PRO A 276 -13.94 16.19 -24.81
C PRO A 276 -13.66 17.39 -23.89
N VAL A 277 -14.69 18.23 -23.81
CA VAL A 277 -14.94 19.37 -22.90
C VAL A 277 -14.79 18.95 -21.43
N PRO A 278 -14.30 19.81 -20.51
CA PRO A 278 -14.07 19.42 -19.12
C PRO A 278 -15.39 19.19 -18.38
N ASP A 279 -15.60 17.96 -17.93
CA ASP A 279 -16.72 17.55 -17.08
C ASP A 279 -16.31 17.64 -15.61
N ALA A 280 -17.13 18.32 -14.82
CA ALA A 280 -16.85 18.65 -13.43
C ALA A 280 -16.81 17.40 -12.53
N ALA A 281 -15.78 17.32 -11.67
CA ALA A 281 -15.71 16.53 -10.43
C ALA A 281 -16.25 15.09 -10.48
N ARG A 282 -15.70 14.24 -11.36
CA ARG A 282 -15.81 12.78 -11.22
C ARG A 282 -14.76 12.30 -10.22
N GLY A 283 -15.18 11.76 -9.09
CA GLY A 283 -14.26 11.14 -8.13
C GLY A 283 -13.55 9.95 -8.79
N ARG A 284 -12.24 10.09 -9.06
CA ARG A 284 -11.41 9.03 -9.63
C ARG A 284 -10.80 8.22 -8.49
N SER A 285 -10.92 6.89 -8.57
CA SER A 285 -10.15 5.99 -7.74
C SER A 285 -9.26 5.15 -8.64
N VAL A 286 -7.97 5.15 -8.34
CA VAL A 286 -6.98 4.33 -9.04
C VAL A 286 -6.67 3.17 -8.10
N ARG A 287 -7.09 1.96 -8.50
CA ARG A 287 -6.75 0.72 -7.81
C ARG A 287 -5.58 0.05 -8.49
N GLN A 288 -4.64 -0.39 -7.67
CA GLN A 288 -3.53 -1.19 -8.13
C GLN A 288 -3.93 -2.67 -8.21
N CYS A 289 -3.71 -3.30 -9.38
CA CYS A 289 -3.74 -4.75 -9.53
C CYS A 289 -2.30 -5.20 -9.75
N GLY A 290 -1.76 -6.00 -8.83
CA GLY A 290 -0.44 -6.61 -9.01
C GLY A 290 -0.54 -7.84 -9.90
N GLU A 291 0.22 -7.85 -11.00
CA GLU A 291 0.69 -9.11 -11.59
C GLU A 291 1.92 -9.54 -10.78
N LEU A 292 1.80 -10.67 -10.09
CA LEU A 292 2.96 -11.40 -9.61
C LEU A 292 3.43 -12.25 -10.77
N ASP A 293 4.49 -11.81 -11.46
CA ASP A 293 5.22 -12.72 -12.35
C ASP A 293 5.68 -13.92 -11.51
N SER A 294 5.19 -15.08 -11.92
CA SER A 294 5.29 -16.37 -11.22
C SER A 294 6.69 -16.97 -11.28
#